data_AF-A0A2G1XHS4-F1
#
_entry.id   AF-A0A2G1XHS4-F1
#
_cell.length_a   1.000
_cell.length_b   1.000
_cell.length_c   1.000
_cell.angle_alpha   90.00
_cell.angle_beta   90.00
_cell.angle_gamma   90.00
#
_symmetry.space_group_name_H-M   'P 1'
#
loop_
_entity.id
_entity.type
_entity.pdbx_description
1 polymer ?
#
loop_
_entity_poly.entity_id
_entity_poly.type
_entity_poly.pdbx_seq_one_letter_code
_entity_poly.pdbx_strand_id
1 'polypeptide(L)'
;MVPRPVPARLPVPAELGRLLVLTTVFICAACGLVYELELVALASYLIGDSVTQASVVLSVMVFAMGVGSLLAKRLRARAALGFAAIEAVLALTGGLSAMALYACFAWFGQARLALVGFSLAIGVLIGAEVPLLMTLIQRIRRQDAGGAVADLFAADYVGALVGGLAFPFLLLPVLGQLTGALVTGAVNAVAGGVLVLWLFRRDLTVRALWLLVAVNALVLALLGVCSALTGPFERAARQAVYGAEVKVAVHSDVQEVVLTGGGASGQPLSLFLDGRLRVSGNDDCRYHEALVHPAMAGPHRRVLVLGGGDGLAVREVLRYPDVASVTVVEEDAAVLRLARADRDLVALNGAAYRDPRVRVVTADAFDWLRSSRGQEAGPYDVVVSDLPDPGVTPSAKLYSQEFYGLVTRSLAPGGRLAIHGGDLSARPHTFWTVDATVRSVGLATEPYRVMAPPARDTRRQDWGLLLASRSPAPLRLPEARPALRTLTPHRLRRLAWAAERGRQPSPPPSTLMHPRYGEP
;
A
#
# COMPACT_ATOMS: atom_id res chain seq x y z
N MET A 1 23.25 -33.79 35.21
CA MET A 1 21.98 -34.55 35.29
C MET A 1 20.87 -33.71 34.68
N VAL A 2 20.48 -33.97 33.43
CA VAL A 2 19.31 -33.29 32.83
C VAL A 2 18.07 -33.90 33.48
N PRO A 3 17.17 -33.11 34.10
CA PRO A 3 15.97 -33.65 34.72
C PRO A 3 15.12 -34.36 33.67
N ARG A 4 14.79 -35.63 33.93
CA ARG A 4 13.97 -36.44 33.05
C ARG A 4 12.55 -35.84 32.98
N PRO A 5 11.99 -35.54 31.80
CA PRO A 5 10.62 -35.09 31.70
C PRO A 5 9.66 -36.21 32.15
N VAL A 6 8.78 -35.89 33.08
CA VAL A 6 7.70 -36.80 33.51
C VAL A 6 6.72 -36.96 32.34
N PRO A 7 6.36 -38.19 31.93
CA PRO A 7 5.42 -38.41 30.84
C PRO A 7 4.03 -37.82 31.15
N ALA A 8 3.42 -37.14 30.17
CA ALA A 8 2.13 -36.50 30.34
C ALA A 8 0.99 -37.54 30.44
N ARG A 9 0.00 -37.30 31.31
CA ARG A 9 -1.19 -38.17 31.46
C ARG A 9 -2.30 -37.73 30.49
N LEU A 10 -2.20 -38.16 29.24
CA LEU A 10 -3.14 -37.75 28.19
C LEU A 10 -4.53 -38.40 28.33
N PRO A 11 -5.60 -37.73 27.86
CA PRO A 11 -6.94 -38.31 27.75
C PRO A 11 -7.13 -39.20 26.51
N VAL A 12 -6.17 -39.22 25.58
CA VAL A 12 -6.21 -39.94 24.29
C VAL A 12 -4.94 -40.78 24.09
N PRO A 13 -4.95 -41.75 23.14
CA PRO A 13 -3.75 -42.48 22.75
C PRO A 13 -2.61 -41.53 22.31
N ALA A 14 -1.37 -41.94 22.56
CA ALA A 14 -0.19 -41.09 22.33
C ALA A 14 -0.03 -40.64 20.86
N GLU A 15 -0.44 -41.47 19.89
CA GLU A 15 -0.39 -41.13 18.47
C GLU A 15 -1.37 -40.01 18.10
N LEU A 16 -2.61 -40.10 18.60
CA LEU A 16 -3.62 -39.03 18.44
C LEU A 16 -3.20 -37.75 19.17
N GLY A 17 -2.64 -37.87 20.38
CA GLY A 17 -2.10 -36.72 21.10
C GLY A 17 -0.99 -36.00 20.33
N ARG A 18 -0.09 -36.75 19.70
CA ARG A 18 0.97 -36.20 18.86
C ARG A 18 0.41 -35.53 17.60
N LEU A 19 -0.54 -36.17 16.92
CA LEU A 19 -1.20 -35.58 15.76
C LEU A 19 -1.83 -34.23 16.11
N LEU A 20 -2.54 -34.16 17.24
CA LEU A 20 -3.18 -32.92 17.70
C LEU A 20 -2.15 -31.81 17.99
N VAL A 21 -1.03 -32.13 18.64
CA VAL A 21 0.04 -31.14 18.84
C VAL A 21 0.60 -30.66 17.50
N LEU A 22 0.88 -31.57 16.56
CA LEU A 22 1.39 -31.19 15.24
C LEU A 22 0.37 -30.37 14.42
N THR A 23 -0.92 -30.66 14.56
CA THR A 23 -1.98 -29.83 13.97
C THR A 23 -2.00 -28.44 14.59
N THR A 24 -1.82 -28.32 15.92
CA THR A 24 -1.69 -27.00 16.56
C THR A 24 -0.45 -26.27 16.08
N VAL A 25 0.71 -26.93 15.98
CA VAL A 25 1.94 -26.34 15.41
C VAL A 25 1.67 -25.79 14.01
N PHE A 26 1.02 -26.57 13.15
CA PHE A 26 0.63 -26.15 11.80
C PHE A 26 -0.25 -24.90 11.82
N ILE A 27 -1.26 -24.83 12.71
CA ILE A 27 -2.15 -23.67 12.82
C ILE A 27 -1.40 -22.44 13.36
N CYS A 28 -0.60 -22.59 14.41
CA CYS A 28 0.20 -21.50 14.98
C CYS A 28 1.18 -20.93 13.94
N ALA A 29 1.86 -21.80 13.18
CA ALA A 29 2.75 -21.39 12.10
C ALA A 29 2.01 -20.65 10.97
N ALA A 30 0.82 -21.12 10.59
CA ALA A 30 -0.03 -20.43 9.63
C ALA A 30 -0.44 -19.04 10.12
N CYS A 31 -0.90 -18.92 11.37
CA CYS A 31 -1.27 -17.64 11.99
C CYS A 31 -0.07 -16.70 12.11
N GLY A 32 1.09 -17.22 12.55
CA GLY A 32 2.34 -16.48 12.67
C GLY A 32 2.76 -15.83 11.35
N LEU A 33 2.74 -16.60 10.25
CA LEU A 33 3.06 -16.06 8.93
C LEU A 33 2.00 -15.08 8.41
N VAL A 34 0.71 -15.30 8.71
CA VAL A 34 -0.35 -14.34 8.38
C VAL A 34 -0.08 -12.98 9.06
N TYR A 35 0.26 -12.96 10.36
CA TYR A 35 0.59 -11.71 11.05
C TYR A 35 1.81 -11.02 10.45
N GLU A 36 2.84 -11.77 10.08
CA GLU A 36 4.04 -11.24 9.44
C GLU A 36 3.71 -10.56 8.11
N LEU A 37 3.00 -11.27 7.21
CA LEU A 37 2.60 -10.73 5.91
C LEU A 37 1.64 -9.56 6.04
N GLU A 38 0.76 -9.58 7.03
CA GLU A 38 -0.16 -8.49 7.31
C GLU A 38 0.57 -7.21 7.72
N LEU A 39 1.56 -7.30 8.61
CA LEU A 39 2.39 -6.16 8.99
C LEU A 39 3.15 -5.60 7.79
N VAL A 40 3.72 -6.47 6.93
CA VAL A 40 4.41 -6.07 5.70
C VAL A 40 3.47 -5.34 4.75
N ALA A 41 2.25 -5.86 4.56
CA ALA A 41 1.23 -5.25 3.71
C ALA A 41 0.82 -3.86 4.24
N LEU A 42 0.46 -3.75 5.53
CA LEU A 42 0.10 -2.47 6.14
C LEU A 42 1.24 -1.46 6.10
N ALA A 43 2.47 -1.88 6.34
CA ALA A 43 3.61 -1.00 6.27
C ALA A 43 3.79 -0.42 4.86
N SER A 44 3.61 -1.25 3.85
CA SER A 44 3.68 -0.83 2.45
C SER A 44 2.57 0.17 2.10
N TYR A 45 1.34 -0.05 2.58
CA TYR A 45 0.21 0.85 2.32
C TYR A 45 0.29 2.18 3.09
N LEU A 46 0.64 2.14 4.38
CA LEU A 46 0.58 3.32 5.26
C LEU A 46 1.84 4.17 5.22
N ILE A 47 3.02 3.54 5.12
CA ILE A 47 4.32 4.23 5.19
C ILE A 47 4.90 4.43 3.77
N GLY A 48 4.60 3.52 2.84
CA GLY A 48 5.26 3.44 1.54
C GLY A 48 6.56 2.66 1.57
N ASP A 49 7.27 2.60 0.43
CA ASP A 49 8.53 1.87 0.25
C ASP A 49 8.49 0.39 0.74
N SER A 50 7.80 -0.45 -0.02
CA SER A 50 7.51 -1.84 0.36
C SER A 50 8.76 -2.68 0.64
N VAL A 51 9.88 -2.46 -0.06
CA VAL A 51 11.10 -3.26 0.12
C VAL A 51 11.74 -2.96 1.46
N THR A 52 11.91 -1.69 1.81
CA THR A 52 12.47 -1.29 3.10
C THR A 52 11.57 -1.73 4.24
N GLN A 53 10.26 -1.54 4.10
CA GLN A 53 9.33 -1.94 5.16
C GLN A 53 9.29 -3.46 5.35
N ALA A 54 9.24 -4.24 4.27
CA ALA A 54 9.36 -5.69 4.36
C ALA A 54 10.67 -6.09 5.05
N SER A 55 11.79 -5.49 4.65
CA SER A 55 13.11 -5.80 5.23
C SER A 55 13.16 -5.50 6.74
N VAL A 56 12.55 -4.39 7.18
CA VAL A 56 12.48 -4.03 8.59
C VAL A 56 11.62 -5.03 9.37
N VAL A 57 10.41 -5.34 8.89
CA VAL A 57 9.51 -6.29 9.56
C VAL A 57 10.16 -7.66 9.68
N LEU A 58 10.63 -8.22 8.57
CA LEU A 58 11.29 -9.53 8.52
C LEU A 58 12.52 -9.59 9.46
N SER A 59 13.41 -8.60 9.37
CA SER A 59 14.65 -8.58 10.16
C SER A 59 14.38 -8.43 11.65
N VAL A 60 13.45 -7.53 12.02
CA VAL A 60 13.06 -7.31 13.41
C VAL A 60 12.36 -8.56 13.95
N MET A 61 11.46 -9.18 13.20
CA MET A 61 10.75 -10.39 13.62
C MET A 61 11.71 -11.57 13.80
N VAL A 62 12.62 -11.84 12.86
CA VAL A 62 13.60 -12.93 13.00
C VAL A 62 14.51 -12.73 14.22
N PHE A 63 14.99 -11.51 14.45
CA PHE A 63 15.76 -11.18 15.64
C PHE A 63 14.93 -11.38 16.93
N ALA A 64 13.70 -10.89 16.92
CA ALA A 64 12.75 -11.01 18.02
C ALA A 64 12.42 -12.48 18.32
N MET A 65 12.28 -13.34 17.30
CA MET A 65 12.07 -14.77 17.46
C MET A 65 13.24 -15.42 18.21
N GLY A 66 14.47 -15.05 17.87
CA GLY A 66 15.65 -15.46 18.62
C GLY A 66 15.57 -15.10 20.10
N VAL A 67 15.21 -13.84 20.41
CA VAL A 67 15.01 -13.36 21.79
C VAL A 67 13.89 -14.13 22.50
N GLY A 68 12.75 -14.32 21.86
CA GLY A 68 11.60 -15.08 22.36
C GLY A 68 11.98 -16.51 22.76
N SER A 69 12.72 -17.20 21.90
CA SER A 69 13.17 -18.57 22.15
C SER A 69 14.06 -18.70 23.39
N LEU A 70 14.86 -17.66 23.69
CA LEU A 70 15.69 -17.58 24.87
C LEU A 70 14.87 -17.29 26.13
N LEU A 71 13.92 -16.35 26.05
CA LEU A 71 13.02 -15.99 27.15
C LEU A 71 12.12 -17.18 27.56
N ALA A 72 11.68 -17.97 26.59
CA ALA A 72 10.84 -19.15 26.80
C ALA A 72 11.49 -20.22 27.68
N LYS A 73 12.82 -20.23 27.85
CA LYS A 73 13.53 -21.18 28.74
C LYS A 73 12.97 -21.17 30.17
N ARG A 74 12.53 -20.00 30.66
CA ARG A 74 11.96 -19.85 32.01
C ARG A 74 10.56 -20.46 32.13
N LEU A 75 9.84 -20.58 31.02
CA LEU A 75 8.45 -21.07 30.97
C LEU A 75 8.37 -22.58 30.75
N ARG A 76 9.47 -23.24 30.37
CA ARG A 76 9.52 -24.71 30.12
C ARG A 76 9.08 -25.56 31.31
N ALA A 77 9.30 -25.09 32.54
CA ALA A 77 8.85 -25.80 33.74
C ALA A 77 7.32 -25.96 33.78
N ARG A 78 6.59 -25.01 33.20
CA ARG A 78 5.12 -25.01 33.08
C ARG A 78 4.72 -24.89 31.60
N ALA A 79 5.29 -25.74 30.75
CA ALA A 79 5.19 -25.61 29.29
C ALA A 79 3.75 -25.46 28.77
N ALA A 80 2.79 -26.25 29.27
CA ALA A 80 1.39 -26.16 28.84
C ALA A 80 0.75 -24.82 29.20
N LEU A 81 0.94 -24.34 30.44
CA LEU A 81 0.43 -23.04 30.88
C LEU A 81 1.10 -21.88 30.14
N GLY A 82 2.42 -21.95 29.98
CA GLY A 82 3.21 -20.95 29.26
C GLY A 82 2.80 -20.86 27.80
N PHE A 83 2.57 -22.00 27.15
CA PHE A 83 2.15 -22.07 25.75
C PHE A 83 0.80 -21.38 25.55
N ALA A 84 -0.24 -21.80 26.29
CA ALA A 84 -1.55 -21.16 26.13
C ALA A 84 -1.58 -19.67 26.54
N ALA A 85 -0.75 -19.24 27.48
CA ALA A 85 -0.61 -17.82 27.79
C ALA A 85 0.01 -17.04 26.63
N ILE A 86 1.05 -17.59 25.99
CA ILE A 86 1.67 -16.98 24.80
C ILE A 86 0.67 -16.92 23.65
N GLU A 87 -0.04 -18.02 23.38
CA GLU A 87 -1.04 -18.08 22.30
C GLU A 87 -2.16 -17.04 22.48
N ALA A 88 -2.64 -16.85 23.72
CA ALA A 88 -3.64 -15.84 24.03
C ALA A 88 -3.11 -14.40 23.86
N VAL A 89 -1.87 -14.14 24.27
CA VAL A 89 -1.24 -12.82 24.08
C VAL A 89 -0.95 -12.58 22.61
N LEU A 90 -0.41 -13.57 21.89
CA LEU A 90 -0.14 -13.50 20.46
C LEU A 90 -1.41 -13.25 19.66
N ALA A 91 -2.50 -13.95 19.98
CA ALA A 91 -3.81 -13.74 19.36
C ALA A 91 -4.29 -12.29 19.51
N LEU A 92 -4.12 -11.69 20.69
CA LEU A 92 -4.48 -10.29 20.91
C LEU A 92 -3.53 -9.33 20.19
N THR A 93 -2.21 -9.51 20.35
CA THR A 93 -1.24 -8.59 19.75
C THR A 93 -1.24 -8.67 18.23
N GLY A 94 -1.33 -9.87 17.67
CA GLY A 94 -1.45 -10.13 16.23
C GLY A 94 -2.78 -9.61 15.70
N GLY A 95 -3.90 -10.05 16.28
CA GLY A 95 -5.23 -9.67 15.80
C GLY A 95 -5.55 -8.18 15.92
N LEU A 96 -5.02 -7.47 16.92
CA LEU A 96 -5.22 -6.02 17.09
C LEU A 96 -4.16 -5.16 16.40
N SER A 97 -3.06 -5.75 15.92
CA SER A 97 -1.96 -4.99 15.31
C SER A 97 -2.43 -4.13 14.13
N ALA A 98 -3.30 -4.68 13.29
CA ALA A 98 -3.79 -4.01 12.10
C ALA A 98 -4.63 -2.76 12.41
N MET A 99 -5.59 -2.91 13.32
CA MET A 99 -6.42 -1.80 13.79
C MET A 99 -5.55 -0.74 14.49
N ALA A 100 -4.58 -1.16 15.30
CA ALA A 100 -3.69 -0.24 16.00
C ALA A 100 -2.80 0.55 15.03
N LEU A 101 -2.23 -0.10 14.01
CA LEU A 101 -1.43 0.56 12.98
C LEU A 101 -2.25 1.57 12.17
N TYR A 102 -3.44 1.16 11.75
CA TYR A 102 -4.35 2.03 11.02
C TYR A 102 -4.77 3.24 11.88
N ALA A 103 -5.02 3.03 13.17
CA ALA A 103 -5.31 4.10 14.11
C ALA A 103 -4.11 5.06 14.28
N CYS A 104 -2.91 4.53 14.46
CA CYS A 104 -1.70 5.35 14.57
C CYS A 104 -1.53 6.25 13.34
N PHE A 105 -1.74 5.71 12.15
CA PHE A 105 -1.74 6.49 10.91
C PHE A 105 -2.84 7.54 10.87
N ALA A 106 -4.10 7.14 11.14
CA ALA A 106 -5.26 8.01 11.00
C ALA A 106 -5.27 9.22 11.95
N TRP A 107 -4.81 9.04 13.20
CA TRP A 107 -4.84 10.10 14.21
C TRP A 107 -3.51 10.83 14.43
N PHE A 108 -2.37 10.15 14.25
CA PHE A 108 -1.06 10.74 14.53
C PHE A 108 -0.23 10.99 13.25
N GLY A 109 -0.69 10.54 12.07
CA GLY A 109 0.01 10.71 10.80
C GLY A 109 1.31 9.91 10.67
N GLN A 110 1.62 9.01 11.61
CA GLN A 110 2.84 8.22 11.63
C GLN A 110 2.57 6.83 12.23
N ALA A 111 2.97 5.78 11.51
CA ALA A 111 2.78 4.38 11.93
C ALA A 111 4.08 3.60 12.15
N ARG A 112 5.26 4.16 11.80
CA ARG A 112 6.54 3.43 11.81
C ARG A 112 6.93 2.88 13.20
N LEU A 113 6.73 3.66 14.27
CA LEU A 113 7.07 3.21 15.63
C LEU A 113 6.14 2.08 16.10
N ALA A 114 4.84 2.19 15.81
CA ALA A 114 3.89 1.13 16.10
C ALA A 114 4.23 -0.14 15.32
N LEU A 115 4.62 -0.01 14.04
CA LEU A 115 5.02 -1.15 13.20
C LEU A 115 6.20 -1.92 13.81
N VAL A 116 7.28 -1.21 14.17
CA VAL A 116 8.45 -1.84 14.79
C VAL A 116 8.08 -2.46 16.14
N GLY A 117 7.23 -1.78 16.93
CA GLY A 117 6.77 -2.29 18.22
C GLY A 117 5.96 -3.59 18.11
N PHE A 118 4.97 -3.64 17.20
CA PHE A 118 4.18 -4.84 16.95
C PHE A 118 5.03 -5.97 16.33
N SER A 119 5.92 -5.64 15.38
CA SER A 119 6.85 -6.63 14.79
C SER A 119 7.73 -7.28 15.86
N LEU A 120 8.29 -6.48 16.77
CA LEU A 120 9.09 -6.97 17.90
C LEU A 120 8.24 -7.84 18.85
N ALA A 121 7.05 -7.38 19.22
CA ALA A 121 6.18 -8.10 20.16
C ALA A 121 5.74 -9.46 19.59
N ILE A 122 5.23 -9.47 18.35
CA ILE A 122 4.77 -10.67 17.66
C ILE A 122 5.94 -11.63 17.43
N GLY A 123 7.08 -11.15 16.95
CA GLY A 123 8.27 -12.00 16.76
C GLY A 123 8.76 -12.64 18.06
N VAL A 124 8.77 -11.91 19.19
CA VAL A 124 9.13 -12.48 20.51
C VAL A 124 8.15 -13.58 20.92
N LEU A 125 6.85 -13.40 20.68
CA LEU A 125 5.83 -14.38 21.05
C LEU A 125 5.94 -15.65 20.19
N ILE A 126 6.03 -15.52 18.86
CA ILE A 126 6.24 -16.63 17.93
C ILE A 126 7.52 -17.41 18.29
N GLY A 127 8.63 -16.70 18.53
CA GLY A 127 9.89 -17.33 18.89
C GLY A 127 9.84 -18.11 20.21
N ALA A 128 8.96 -17.69 21.13
CA ALA A 128 8.80 -18.34 22.41
C ALA A 128 7.97 -19.65 22.34
N GLU A 129 7.20 -19.87 21.26
CA GLU A 129 6.36 -21.06 21.07
C GLU A 129 7.18 -22.32 20.81
N VAL A 130 8.16 -22.25 19.91
CA VAL A 130 8.95 -23.41 19.45
C VAL A 130 9.56 -24.21 20.62
N PRO A 131 10.23 -23.59 21.61
CA PRO A 131 10.74 -24.32 22.78
C PRO A 131 9.67 -24.98 23.65
N LEU A 132 8.48 -24.38 23.73
CA LEU A 132 7.38 -24.89 24.54
C LEU A 132 6.70 -26.06 23.86
N LEU A 133 6.38 -25.93 22.57
CA LEU A 133 5.85 -27.01 21.72
C LEU A 133 6.80 -28.21 21.71
N MET A 134 8.10 -27.97 21.58
CA MET A 134 9.10 -29.04 21.66
C MET A 134 9.04 -29.77 23.01
N THR A 135 8.89 -29.03 24.11
CA THR A 135 8.74 -29.63 25.45
C THR A 135 7.45 -30.45 25.56
N LEU A 136 6.36 -30.01 24.93
CA LEU A 136 5.09 -30.73 24.91
C LEU A 136 5.18 -32.02 24.07
N ILE A 137 5.76 -31.98 22.87
CA ILE A 137 5.95 -33.16 22.01
C ILE A 137 6.79 -34.23 22.73
N GLN A 138 7.91 -33.83 23.33
CA GLN A 138 8.80 -34.74 24.08
C GLN A 138 8.14 -35.38 25.31
N ARG A 139 7.10 -34.76 25.87
CA ARG A 139 6.32 -35.33 26.99
C ARG A 139 5.30 -36.39 26.55
N ILE A 140 4.85 -36.35 25.29
CA ILE A 140 3.85 -37.29 24.76
C ILE A 140 4.48 -38.64 24.41
N ARG A 141 5.65 -38.64 23.76
CA ARG A 141 6.34 -39.87 23.37
C ARG A 141 7.85 -39.71 23.53
N ARG A 142 8.51 -40.73 24.09
CA ARG A 142 9.98 -40.83 24.07
C ARG A 142 10.41 -41.09 22.62
N GLN A 143 10.76 -40.02 21.92
CA GLN A 143 11.44 -40.05 20.63
C GLN A 143 12.80 -39.37 20.80
N ASP A 144 13.75 -39.71 19.93
CA ASP A 144 15.00 -38.98 19.85
C ASP A 144 14.73 -37.52 19.53
N ALA A 145 15.46 -36.63 20.21
CA ALA A 145 15.24 -35.19 20.11
C ALA A 145 15.27 -34.70 18.65
N GLY A 146 16.10 -35.33 17.79
CA GLY A 146 16.17 -35.00 16.36
C GLY A 146 14.88 -35.29 15.60
N GLY A 147 14.20 -36.41 15.87
CA GLY A 147 12.94 -36.76 15.19
C GLY A 147 11.80 -35.82 15.54
N ALA A 148 11.64 -35.53 16.83
CA ALA A 148 10.63 -34.57 17.29
C ALA A 148 10.88 -33.14 16.76
N VAL A 149 12.14 -32.74 16.61
CA VAL A 149 12.51 -31.46 15.97
C VAL A 149 12.14 -31.47 14.49
N ALA A 150 12.46 -32.55 13.76
CA ALA A 150 12.15 -32.66 12.33
C ALA A 150 10.65 -32.60 12.06
N ASP A 151 9.84 -33.32 12.84
CA ASP A 151 8.38 -33.30 12.71
C ASP A 151 7.79 -31.93 13.04
N LEU A 152 8.32 -31.25 14.06
CA LEU A 152 7.92 -29.90 14.44
C LEU A 152 8.19 -28.92 13.29
N PHE A 153 9.40 -28.92 12.73
CA PHE A 153 9.75 -28.06 11.60
C PHE A 153 8.96 -28.40 10.34
N ALA A 154 8.68 -29.67 10.08
CA ALA A 154 7.84 -30.06 8.95
C ALA A 154 6.42 -29.48 9.07
N ALA A 155 5.80 -29.61 10.24
CA ALA A 155 4.48 -29.03 10.49
C ALA A 155 4.50 -27.49 10.40
N ASP A 156 5.56 -26.87 10.93
CA ASP A 156 5.79 -25.42 10.89
C ASP A 156 5.92 -24.90 9.45
N TYR A 157 6.77 -25.50 8.61
CA TYR A 157 6.94 -25.10 7.21
C TYR A 157 5.68 -25.27 6.37
N VAL A 158 4.94 -26.38 6.57
CA VAL A 158 3.69 -26.61 5.85
C VAL A 158 2.62 -25.62 6.32
N GLY A 159 2.56 -25.32 7.63
CA GLY A 159 1.67 -24.31 8.21
C GLY A 159 1.95 -22.93 7.66
N ALA A 160 3.22 -22.51 7.69
CA ALA A 160 3.68 -21.26 7.11
C ALA A 160 3.29 -21.17 5.62
N LEU A 161 3.60 -22.17 4.80
CA LEU A 161 3.19 -22.18 3.38
C LEU A 161 1.68 -21.94 3.21
N VAL A 162 0.84 -22.66 3.96
CA VAL A 162 -0.61 -22.53 3.88
C VAL A 162 -1.07 -21.14 4.36
N GLY A 163 -0.55 -20.64 5.47
CA GLY A 163 -0.85 -19.30 5.97
C GLY A 163 -0.45 -18.20 4.97
N GLY A 164 0.71 -18.37 4.33
CA GLY A 164 1.26 -17.42 3.37
C GLY A 164 0.48 -17.32 2.07
N LEU A 165 -0.15 -18.42 1.66
CA LEU A 165 -1.09 -18.44 0.53
C LEU A 165 -2.50 -18.02 0.97
N ALA A 166 -2.93 -18.42 2.16
CA ALA A 166 -4.26 -18.07 2.67
C ALA A 166 -4.43 -16.56 2.87
N PHE A 167 -3.38 -15.84 3.28
CA PHE A 167 -3.45 -14.40 3.47
C PHE A 167 -3.89 -13.63 2.20
N PRO A 168 -3.12 -13.63 1.08
CA PRO A 168 -3.46 -12.85 -0.10
C PRO A 168 -4.62 -13.43 -0.91
N PHE A 169 -4.84 -14.75 -0.89
CA PHE A 169 -5.81 -15.41 -1.77
C PHE A 169 -7.15 -15.75 -1.10
N LEU A 170 -7.23 -15.77 0.23
CA LEU A 170 -8.45 -16.14 0.96
C LEU A 170 -8.86 -15.09 1.99
N LEU A 171 -7.98 -14.74 2.93
CA LEU A 171 -8.31 -13.82 4.02
C LEU A 171 -8.55 -12.41 3.48
N LEU A 172 -7.62 -11.89 2.68
CA LEU A 172 -7.71 -10.53 2.16
C LEU A 172 -8.93 -10.32 1.25
N PRO A 173 -9.24 -11.19 0.25
CA PRO A 173 -10.38 -10.96 -0.63
C PRO A 173 -11.74 -11.19 0.04
N VAL A 174 -11.84 -12.11 1.00
CA VAL A 174 -13.13 -12.50 1.60
C VAL A 174 -13.45 -11.68 2.85
N LEU A 175 -12.46 -11.46 3.72
CA LEU A 175 -12.67 -10.81 5.02
C LEU A 175 -12.14 -9.37 5.05
N GLY A 176 -11.25 -9.00 4.11
CA GLY A 176 -10.49 -7.77 4.20
C GLY A 176 -9.38 -7.87 5.23
N GLN A 177 -8.55 -6.83 5.30
CA GLN A 177 -7.33 -6.84 6.10
C GLN A 177 -7.62 -6.86 7.61
N LEU A 178 -8.39 -5.89 8.12
CA LEU A 178 -8.68 -5.76 9.56
C LEU A 178 -9.42 -6.98 10.12
N THR A 179 -10.48 -7.44 9.44
CA THR A 179 -11.22 -8.63 9.88
C THR A 179 -10.37 -9.89 9.77
N GLY A 180 -9.53 -10.00 8.73
CA GLY A 180 -8.59 -11.10 8.54
C GLY A 180 -7.63 -11.25 9.73
N ALA A 181 -7.06 -10.14 10.21
CA ALA A 181 -6.23 -10.09 11.42
C ALA A 181 -6.94 -10.68 12.64
N LEU A 182 -8.15 -10.19 12.91
CA LEU A 182 -8.94 -10.53 14.08
C LEU A 182 -9.38 -12.00 14.07
N VAL A 183 -9.79 -12.50 12.90
CA VAL A 183 -10.15 -13.92 12.71
C VAL A 183 -8.92 -14.81 12.89
N THR A 184 -7.75 -14.40 12.36
CA THR A 184 -6.48 -15.11 12.58
C THR A 184 -6.15 -15.17 14.07
N GLY A 185 -6.33 -14.06 14.79
CA GLY A 185 -6.28 -13.98 16.25
C GLY A 185 -7.17 -15.02 16.94
N ALA A 186 -8.44 -15.07 16.54
CA ALA A 186 -9.41 -16.00 17.14
C ALA A 186 -9.03 -17.47 16.87
N VAL A 187 -8.60 -17.81 15.65
CA VAL A 187 -8.15 -19.16 15.29
C VAL A 187 -6.93 -19.55 16.13
N ASN A 188 -5.96 -18.65 16.30
CA ASN A 188 -4.77 -18.89 17.11
C ASN A 188 -5.13 -19.15 18.59
N ALA A 189 -5.96 -18.29 19.19
CA ALA A 189 -6.44 -18.44 20.57
C ALA A 189 -7.21 -19.76 20.77
N VAL A 190 -8.06 -20.14 19.82
CA VAL A 190 -8.81 -21.42 19.86
C VAL A 190 -7.85 -22.60 19.77
N ALA A 191 -6.89 -22.59 18.83
CA ALA A 191 -5.94 -23.69 18.65
C ALA A 191 -5.10 -23.94 19.90
N GLY A 192 -4.48 -22.88 20.45
CA GLY A 192 -3.69 -22.96 21.68
C GLY A 192 -4.53 -23.33 22.90
N GLY A 193 -5.70 -22.71 23.04
CA GLY A 193 -6.63 -22.95 24.14
C GLY A 193 -7.16 -24.38 24.15
N VAL A 194 -7.62 -24.91 23.01
CA VAL A 194 -8.11 -26.30 22.88
C VAL A 194 -7.01 -27.29 23.21
N LEU A 195 -5.79 -27.10 22.70
CA LEU A 195 -4.68 -27.99 22.99
C LEU A 195 -4.44 -28.10 24.50
N VAL A 196 -4.36 -26.97 25.20
CA VAL A 196 -4.02 -26.97 26.62
C VAL A 196 -5.20 -27.36 27.52
N LEU A 197 -6.39 -26.81 27.27
CA LEU A 197 -7.60 -27.06 28.07
C LEU A 197 -8.18 -28.45 27.88
N TRP A 198 -7.90 -29.11 26.75
CA TRP A 198 -8.39 -30.46 26.48
C TRP A 198 -7.30 -31.51 26.64
N LEU A 199 -6.19 -31.39 25.92
CA LEU A 199 -5.14 -32.43 25.88
C LEU A 199 -4.28 -32.43 27.16
N PHE A 200 -3.89 -31.25 27.65
CA PHE A 200 -3.01 -31.09 28.83
C PHE A 200 -3.75 -30.67 30.10
N ARG A 201 -5.08 -30.81 30.17
CA ARG A 201 -5.91 -30.38 31.31
C ARG A 201 -5.48 -30.92 32.67
N ARG A 202 -4.86 -32.11 32.70
CA ARG A 202 -4.40 -32.77 33.93
C ARG A 202 -3.06 -32.23 34.43
N ASP A 203 -2.34 -31.46 33.62
CA ASP A 203 -1.10 -30.79 33.99
C ASP A 203 -1.36 -29.43 34.67
N LEU A 204 -2.63 -29.00 34.72
CA LEU A 204 -3.06 -27.72 35.28
C LEU A 204 -3.66 -27.90 36.67
N THR A 205 -3.41 -26.92 37.55
CA THR A 205 -4.21 -26.78 38.78
C THR A 205 -5.60 -26.29 38.42
N VAL A 206 -6.60 -26.59 39.26
CA VAL A 206 -8.00 -26.13 39.04
C VAL A 206 -8.08 -24.61 38.90
N ARG A 207 -7.28 -23.88 39.68
CA ARG A 207 -7.18 -22.40 39.56
C ARG A 207 -6.59 -21.97 38.22
N ALA A 208 -5.52 -22.62 37.77
CA ALA A 208 -4.90 -22.31 36.49
C ALA A 208 -5.82 -22.65 35.30
N LEU A 209 -6.58 -23.75 35.38
CA LEU A 209 -7.56 -24.13 34.37
C LEU A 209 -8.63 -23.05 34.22
N TRP A 210 -9.29 -22.65 35.31
CA TRP A 210 -10.34 -21.63 35.26
C TRP A 210 -9.82 -20.25 34.85
N LEU A 211 -8.61 -19.88 35.29
CA LEU A 211 -7.95 -18.66 34.82
C LEU A 211 -7.74 -18.69 33.31
N LEU A 212 -7.27 -19.82 32.77
CA LEU A 212 -6.98 -19.95 31.34
C LEU A 212 -8.25 -19.95 30.49
N VAL A 213 -9.33 -20.58 30.98
CA VAL A 213 -10.67 -20.49 30.36
C VAL A 213 -11.15 -19.04 30.36
N ALA A 214 -11.05 -18.33 31.49
CA ALA A 214 -11.49 -16.94 31.59
C ALA A 214 -10.69 -16.01 30.68
N VAL A 215 -9.36 -16.16 30.64
CA VAL A 215 -8.47 -15.39 29.76
C VAL A 215 -8.79 -15.66 28.29
N ASN A 216 -8.93 -16.94 27.89
CA ASN A 216 -9.22 -17.27 26.50
C ASN A 216 -10.61 -16.77 26.07
N ALA A 217 -11.61 -16.90 26.94
CA ALA A 217 -12.96 -16.36 26.70
C ALA A 217 -12.93 -14.83 26.57
N LEU A 218 -12.16 -14.14 27.41
CA LEU A 218 -11.99 -12.68 27.34
C LEU A 218 -11.30 -12.27 26.03
N VAL A 219 -10.24 -12.97 25.62
CA VAL A 219 -9.53 -12.73 24.35
C VAL A 219 -10.49 -12.87 23.17
N LEU A 220 -11.23 -13.98 23.09
CA LEU A 220 -12.19 -14.22 22.03
C LEU A 220 -13.34 -13.20 22.03
N ALA A 221 -13.82 -12.81 23.22
CA ALA A 221 -14.83 -11.76 23.34
C ALA A 221 -14.30 -10.41 22.85
N LEU A 222 -13.07 -10.03 23.21
CA LEU A 222 -12.46 -8.78 22.77
C LEU A 222 -12.25 -8.76 21.25
N LEU A 223 -11.69 -9.83 20.68
CA LEU A 223 -11.52 -9.95 19.23
C LEU A 223 -12.86 -9.95 18.50
N GLY A 224 -13.90 -10.61 19.05
CA GLY A 224 -15.25 -10.60 18.49
C GLY A 224 -15.90 -9.21 18.54
N VAL A 225 -15.73 -8.47 19.63
CA VAL A 225 -16.20 -7.08 19.76
C VAL A 225 -15.46 -6.18 18.75
N CYS A 226 -14.13 -6.28 18.65
CA CYS A 226 -13.36 -5.54 17.66
C CYS A 226 -13.78 -5.87 16.22
N SER A 227 -14.09 -7.14 15.93
CA SER A 227 -14.58 -7.58 14.62
C SER A 227 -15.95 -6.96 14.31
N ALA A 228 -16.89 -6.97 15.26
CA ALA A 228 -18.17 -6.30 15.11
C ALA A 228 -18.04 -4.77 14.96
N LEU A 229 -17.01 -4.17 15.57
CA LEU A 229 -16.72 -2.74 15.51
C LEU A 229 -15.82 -2.34 14.33
N THR A 230 -15.40 -3.26 13.47
CA THR A 230 -14.49 -2.96 12.35
C THR A 230 -15.11 -1.93 11.39
N GLY A 231 -16.39 -2.09 11.01
CA GLY A 231 -17.06 -1.12 10.13
C GLY A 231 -17.20 0.30 10.73
N PRO A 232 -17.68 0.46 11.98
CA PRO A 232 -17.63 1.75 12.68
C PRO A 232 -16.22 2.33 12.80
N PHE A 233 -15.22 1.50 13.10
CA PHE A 233 -13.82 1.92 13.23
C PHE A 233 -13.26 2.43 11.90
N GLU A 234 -13.45 1.70 10.80
CA GLU A 234 -13.06 2.13 9.46
C GLU A 234 -13.71 3.46 9.11
N ARG A 235 -15.01 3.63 9.39
CA ARG A 235 -15.70 4.91 9.15
C ARG A 235 -15.10 6.05 9.98
N ALA A 236 -14.81 5.82 11.26
CA ALA A 236 -14.22 6.83 12.14
C ALA A 236 -12.78 7.20 11.71
N ALA A 237 -11.96 6.21 11.37
CA ALA A 237 -10.61 6.42 10.88
C ALA A 237 -10.62 7.12 9.50
N ARG A 238 -11.53 6.74 8.60
CA ARG A 238 -11.76 7.46 7.34
C ARG A 238 -12.20 8.90 7.58
N GLN A 239 -13.07 9.17 8.55
CA GLN A 239 -13.47 10.54 8.89
C GLN A 239 -12.30 11.36 9.45
N ALA A 240 -11.41 10.74 10.22
CA ALA A 240 -10.19 11.38 10.71
C ALA A 240 -9.26 11.77 9.56
N VAL A 241 -9.06 10.87 8.57
CA VAL A 241 -8.18 11.10 7.41
C VAL A 241 -8.82 12.04 6.36
N TYR A 242 -10.07 11.79 5.97
CA TYR A 242 -10.72 12.41 4.81
C TYR A 242 -11.76 13.50 5.17
N GLY A 243 -12.25 13.55 6.42
CA GLY A 243 -13.30 14.46 6.86
C GLY A 243 -14.71 13.84 6.91
N ALA A 244 -15.69 14.65 7.35
CA ALA A 244 -17.01 14.16 7.75
C ALA A 244 -17.98 13.81 6.60
N GLU A 245 -17.71 14.26 5.36
CA GLU A 245 -18.66 14.18 4.23
C GLU A 245 -18.15 13.29 3.10
N VAL A 246 -17.91 12.01 3.42
CA VAL A 246 -17.57 11.00 2.41
C VAL A 246 -18.82 10.66 1.60
N LYS A 247 -18.80 11.00 0.31
CA LYS A 247 -19.88 10.74 -0.66
C LYS A 247 -19.74 9.35 -1.27
N VAL A 248 -18.52 8.96 -1.63
CA VAL A 248 -18.17 7.66 -2.18
C VAL A 248 -16.91 7.17 -1.49
N ALA A 249 -16.89 5.90 -1.09
CA ALA A 249 -15.67 5.20 -0.70
C ALA A 249 -15.75 3.79 -1.29
N VAL A 250 -14.85 3.49 -2.22
CA VAL A 250 -14.78 2.20 -2.89
C VAL A 250 -13.34 1.73 -2.86
N HIS A 251 -13.11 0.49 -2.47
CA HIS A 251 -11.83 -0.16 -2.68
C HIS A 251 -11.87 -0.87 -4.04
N SER A 252 -11.07 -0.42 -5.00
CA SER A 252 -10.92 -1.09 -6.30
C SER A 252 -9.85 -2.18 -6.21
N ASP A 253 -9.66 -2.94 -7.29
CA ASP A 253 -8.55 -3.90 -7.38
C ASP A 253 -7.17 -3.21 -7.42
N VAL A 254 -7.14 -1.88 -7.58
CA VAL A 254 -5.93 -1.06 -7.72
C VAL A 254 -5.64 -0.25 -6.45
N GLN A 255 -6.65 0.43 -5.90
CA GLN A 255 -6.49 1.42 -4.81
C GLN A 255 -7.82 1.74 -4.10
N GLU A 256 -7.75 2.40 -2.94
CA GLU A 256 -8.93 3.01 -2.30
C GLU A 256 -9.27 4.34 -3.00
N VAL A 257 -10.51 4.47 -3.50
CA VAL A 257 -11.04 5.66 -4.15
C VAL A 257 -12.10 6.30 -3.24
N VAL A 258 -11.81 7.50 -2.75
CA VAL A 258 -12.70 8.24 -1.84
C VAL A 258 -13.05 9.60 -2.44
N LEU A 259 -14.35 9.88 -2.56
CA LEU A 259 -14.89 11.16 -2.99
C LEU A 259 -15.59 11.83 -1.81
N THR A 260 -15.24 13.08 -1.52
CA THR A 260 -15.85 13.86 -0.43
C THR A 260 -16.41 15.19 -0.93
N GLY A 261 -17.36 15.75 -0.19
CA GLY A 261 -18.00 17.03 -0.50
C GLY A 261 -18.96 16.96 -1.71
N GLY A 262 -19.11 18.08 -2.41
CA GLY A 262 -19.96 18.21 -3.61
C GLY A 262 -21.18 19.10 -3.41
N GLY A 263 -21.99 19.26 -4.46
CA GLY A 263 -23.07 20.25 -4.49
C GLY A 263 -24.15 20.04 -3.42
N ALA A 264 -24.33 18.82 -2.92
CA ALA A 264 -25.26 18.51 -1.84
C ALA A 264 -24.75 18.94 -0.45
N SER A 265 -23.45 19.12 -0.30
CA SER A 265 -22.80 19.41 0.98
C SER A 265 -22.32 20.87 1.11
N GLY A 266 -22.31 21.61 0.00
CA GLY A 266 -21.85 23.00 -0.07
C GLY A 266 -20.33 23.16 0.00
N GLN A 267 -19.59 22.06 0.11
CA GLN A 267 -18.12 22.02 0.08
C GLN A 267 -17.59 21.64 -1.31
N PRO A 268 -16.40 22.12 -1.70
CA PRO A 268 -15.79 21.73 -2.97
C PRO A 268 -15.50 20.22 -2.99
N LEU A 269 -15.78 19.60 -4.14
CA LEU A 269 -15.53 18.18 -4.36
C LEU A 269 -14.05 17.84 -4.15
N SER A 270 -13.73 16.77 -3.43
CA SER A 270 -12.35 16.30 -3.28
C SER A 270 -12.24 14.81 -3.58
N LEU A 271 -11.28 14.44 -4.42
CA LEU A 271 -10.96 13.04 -4.75
C LEU A 271 -9.67 12.64 -4.06
N PHE A 272 -9.73 11.56 -3.30
CA PHE A 272 -8.59 10.92 -2.67
C PHE A 272 -8.37 9.54 -3.26
N LEU A 273 -7.11 9.22 -3.53
CA LEU A 273 -6.66 7.88 -3.92
C LEU A 273 -5.65 7.42 -2.87
N ASP A 274 -5.90 6.27 -2.23
CA ASP A 274 -5.08 5.72 -1.12
C ASP A 274 -4.70 6.77 -0.06
N GLY A 275 -5.66 7.49 0.50
CA GLY A 275 -5.37 8.50 1.52
C GLY A 275 -4.95 9.86 0.98
N ARG A 276 -4.53 9.97 -0.28
CA ARG A 276 -3.89 11.18 -0.83
C ARG A 276 -4.85 12.01 -1.67
N LEU A 277 -4.92 13.30 -1.37
CA LEU A 277 -5.70 14.26 -2.14
C LEU A 277 -5.13 14.38 -3.56
N ARG A 278 -5.91 13.99 -4.57
CA ARG A 278 -5.56 14.11 -6.00
C ARG A 278 -6.26 15.28 -6.66
N VAL A 279 -7.55 15.44 -6.38
CA VAL A 279 -8.36 16.53 -6.92
C VAL A 279 -8.97 17.32 -5.78
N SER A 280 -8.90 18.65 -5.87
CA SER A 280 -9.71 19.55 -5.06
C SER A 280 -10.44 20.50 -5.98
N GLY A 281 -11.77 20.49 -5.95
CA GLY A 281 -12.62 21.32 -6.81
C GLY A 281 -12.46 22.83 -6.59
N ASN A 282 -11.80 23.26 -5.51
CA ASN A 282 -11.49 24.67 -5.28
C ASN A 282 -10.24 25.14 -6.04
N ASP A 283 -9.35 24.22 -6.42
CA ASP A 283 -8.04 24.55 -7.02
C ASP A 283 -7.63 23.64 -8.19
N ASP A 284 -8.59 22.87 -8.72
CA ASP A 284 -8.38 21.87 -9.75
C ASP A 284 -7.67 22.43 -10.99
N CYS A 285 -8.02 23.67 -11.37
CA CYS A 285 -7.51 24.31 -12.57
C CYS A 285 -6.01 24.65 -12.49
N ARG A 286 -5.42 24.90 -11.31
CA ARG A 286 -4.00 25.29 -11.24
C ARG A 286 -3.08 24.22 -11.77
N TYR A 287 -3.30 22.99 -11.32
CA TYR A 287 -2.46 21.85 -11.69
C TYR A 287 -2.67 21.46 -13.15
N HIS A 288 -3.91 21.22 -13.56
CA HIS A 288 -4.20 20.74 -14.91
C HIS A 288 -3.89 21.81 -15.98
N GLU A 289 -4.08 23.10 -15.69
CA GLU A 289 -3.63 24.16 -16.60
C GLU A 289 -2.10 24.15 -16.74
N ALA A 290 -1.37 23.98 -15.63
CA ALA A 290 0.09 23.95 -15.64
C ALA A 290 0.65 22.70 -16.32
N LEU A 291 0.04 21.54 -16.12
CA LEU A 291 0.46 20.26 -16.71
C LEU A 291 0.20 20.23 -18.22
N VAL A 292 -0.98 20.66 -18.67
CA VAL A 292 -1.41 20.49 -20.06
C VAL A 292 -0.92 21.60 -20.98
N HIS A 293 -1.21 22.87 -20.68
CA HIS A 293 -1.08 23.94 -21.67
C HIS A 293 0.35 24.19 -22.20
N PRO A 294 1.43 24.08 -21.41
CA PRO A 294 2.78 24.23 -21.95
C PRO A 294 3.14 23.15 -23.01
N ALA A 295 2.65 21.92 -22.84
CA ALA A 295 2.85 20.85 -23.83
C ALA A 295 2.06 21.10 -25.12
N MET A 296 0.92 21.80 -25.05
CA MET A 296 0.11 22.14 -26.21
C MET A 296 0.72 23.26 -27.09
N ALA A 297 1.84 23.89 -26.71
CA ALA A 297 2.47 24.97 -27.50
C ALA A 297 3.30 24.48 -28.71
N GLY A 298 3.10 23.23 -29.12
CA GLY A 298 3.63 22.62 -30.35
C GLY A 298 2.50 21.94 -31.14
N PRO A 299 2.81 20.99 -32.04
CA PRO A 299 1.79 20.09 -32.59
C PRO A 299 1.01 19.43 -31.45
N HIS A 300 -0.31 19.31 -31.58
CA HIS A 300 -1.17 18.75 -30.54
C HIS A 300 -2.46 18.12 -31.09
N ARG A 301 -2.45 17.60 -32.32
CA ARG A 301 -3.64 16.96 -32.92
C ARG A 301 -3.96 15.63 -32.25
N ARG A 302 -2.95 14.84 -31.93
CA ARG A 302 -3.10 13.53 -31.28
C ARG A 302 -2.49 13.57 -29.89
N VAL A 303 -3.32 13.41 -28.87
CA VAL A 303 -2.89 13.47 -27.46
C VAL A 303 -3.08 12.12 -26.79
N LEU A 304 -2.08 11.69 -26.02
CA LEU A 304 -2.14 10.54 -25.12
C LEU A 304 -2.08 11.02 -23.68
N VAL A 305 -2.98 10.55 -22.83
CA VAL A 305 -2.99 10.79 -21.38
C VAL A 305 -2.77 9.45 -20.70
N LEU A 306 -1.69 9.34 -19.93
CA LEU A 306 -1.36 8.19 -19.09
C LEU A 306 -1.75 8.52 -17.66
N GLY A 307 -2.67 7.75 -17.07
CA GLY A 307 -3.36 8.10 -15.84
C GLY A 307 -4.47 9.13 -16.07
N GLY A 308 -4.65 10.06 -15.13
CA GLY A 308 -5.63 11.14 -15.22
C GLY A 308 -7.08 10.66 -15.42
N GLY A 309 -7.45 9.51 -14.84
CA GLY A 309 -8.78 8.90 -14.96
C GLY A 309 -9.95 9.75 -14.44
N ASP A 310 -9.68 10.80 -13.66
CA ASP A 310 -10.67 11.80 -13.25
C ASP A 310 -11.16 12.68 -14.42
N GLY A 311 -10.38 12.77 -15.50
CA GLY A 311 -10.72 13.47 -16.74
C GLY A 311 -10.41 14.96 -16.74
N LEU A 312 -9.76 15.53 -15.73
CA LEU A 312 -9.47 16.97 -15.67
C LEU A 312 -8.33 17.39 -16.60
N ALA A 313 -7.30 16.55 -16.76
CA ALA A 313 -6.30 16.77 -17.81
C ALA A 313 -6.95 16.73 -19.20
N VAL A 314 -7.84 15.76 -19.43
CA VAL A 314 -8.59 15.61 -20.69
C VAL A 314 -9.47 16.83 -20.95
N ARG A 315 -10.14 17.36 -19.92
CA ARG A 315 -10.92 18.60 -20.00
C ARG A 315 -10.09 19.74 -20.58
N GLU A 316 -8.88 19.97 -20.07
CA GLU A 316 -8.01 21.06 -20.57
C GLU A 316 -7.53 20.82 -22.01
N VAL A 317 -7.24 19.56 -22.39
CA VAL A 317 -6.87 19.19 -23.76
C VAL A 317 -8.02 19.46 -24.73
N LEU A 318 -9.26 19.11 -24.38
CA LEU A 318 -10.42 19.25 -25.26
C LEU A 318 -10.83 20.71 -25.55
N ARG A 319 -10.27 21.68 -24.82
CA ARG A 319 -10.45 23.12 -25.06
C ARG A 319 -9.75 23.59 -26.34
N TYR A 320 -8.86 22.79 -26.90
CA TYR A 320 -8.23 23.03 -28.19
C TYR A 320 -9.10 22.41 -29.30
N PRO A 321 -9.69 23.22 -30.20
CA PRO A 321 -10.63 22.73 -31.20
C PRO A 321 -9.96 21.91 -32.31
N ASP A 322 -8.66 22.11 -32.53
CA ASP A 322 -7.84 21.41 -33.52
C ASP A 322 -7.27 20.07 -33.02
N VAL A 323 -7.52 19.70 -31.75
CA VAL A 323 -7.30 18.34 -31.25
C VAL A 323 -8.23 17.39 -32.00
N ALA A 324 -7.66 16.39 -32.67
CA ALA A 324 -8.37 15.38 -33.44
C ALA A 324 -8.73 14.15 -32.59
N SER A 325 -7.86 13.74 -31.67
CA SER A 325 -8.10 12.56 -30.82
C SER A 325 -7.35 12.64 -29.49
N VAL A 326 -7.98 12.19 -28.43
CA VAL A 326 -7.38 12.01 -27.09
C VAL A 326 -7.52 10.54 -26.69
N THR A 327 -6.40 9.86 -26.43
CA THR A 327 -6.40 8.51 -25.85
C THR A 327 -6.09 8.61 -24.37
N VAL A 328 -6.92 8.03 -23.50
CA VAL A 328 -6.71 7.97 -22.05
C VAL A 328 -6.44 6.53 -21.67
N VAL A 329 -5.33 6.28 -20.97
CA VAL A 329 -4.96 4.96 -20.47
C VAL A 329 -4.95 5.02 -18.95
N GLU A 330 -5.93 4.38 -18.32
CA GLU A 330 -6.13 4.40 -16.87
C GLU A 330 -6.26 2.95 -16.38
N GLU A 331 -5.58 2.62 -15.30
CA GLU A 331 -5.58 1.26 -14.73
C GLU A 331 -6.87 1.00 -13.93
N ASP A 332 -7.34 2.02 -13.19
CA ASP A 332 -8.47 1.88 -12.27
C ASP A 332 -9.82 2.13 -12.95
N ALA A 333 -10.54 1.04 -13.22
CA ALA A 333 -11.90 1.07 -13.77
C ALA A 333 -12.92 1.78 -12.85
N ALA A 334 -12.70 1.83 -11.54
CA ALA A 334 -13.58 2.51 -10.59
C ALA A 334 -13.47 4.03 -10.76
N VAL A 335 -12.25 4.57 -10.93
CA VAL A 335 -12.03 6.00 -11.19
C VAL A 335 -12.73 6.42 -12.48
N LEU A 336 -12.55 5.66 -13.57
CA LEU A 336 -13.23 5.92 -14.85
C LEU A 336 -14.76 5.89 -14.73
N ARG A 337 -15.29 4.96 -13.95
CA ARG A 337 -16.74 4.83 -13.72
C ARG A 337 -17.28 6.06 -12.99
N LEU A 338 -16.59 6.50 -11.93
CA LEU A 338 -16.95 7.70 -11.20
C LEU A 338 -16.85 8.94 -12.08
N ALA A 339 -15.79 9.08 -12.86
CA ALA A 339 -15.59 10.23 -13.75
C ALA A 339 -16.62 10.32 -14.89
N ARG A 340 -17.35 9.22 -15.18
CA ARG A 340 -18.44 9.17 -16.17
C ARG A 340 -19.84 9.29 -15.56
N ALA A 341 -20.01 8.86 -14.32
CA ALA A 341 -21.33 8.67 -13.71
C ALA A 341 -21.62 9.60 -12.51
N ASP A 342 -20.61 9.97 -11.71
CA ASP A 342 -20.83 10.86 -10.57
C ASP A 342 -21.12 12.27 -11.04
N ARG A 343 -22.28 12.81 -10.66
CA ARG A 343 -22.76 14.12 -11.12
C ARG A 343 -21.76 15.25 -10.86
N ASP A 344 -21.14 15.28 -9.69
CA ASP A 344 -20.28 16.40 -9.30
C ASP A 344 -18.89 16.26 -9.95
N LEU A 345 -18.37 15.04 -10.08
CA LEU A 345 -17.12 14.80 -10.81
C LEU A 345 -17.27 15.02 -12.32
N VAL A 346 -18.40 14.62 -12.91
CA VAL A 346 -18.74 14.93 -14.32
C VAL A 346 -18.85 16.43 -14.55
N ALA A 347 -19.45 17.17 -13.61
CA ALA A 347 -19.50 18.63 -13.70
C ALA A 347 -18.08 19.23 -13.63
N LEU A 348 -17.22 18.70 -12.75
CA LEU A 348 -15.85 19.17 -12.59
C LEU A 348 -14.99 18.88 -13.84
N ASN A 349 -15.07 17.67 -14.41
CA ASN A 349 -14.33 17.32 -15.62
C ASN A 349 -14.97 17.83 -16.93
N GLY A 350 -16.04 18.63 -16.85
CA GLY A 350 -16.70 19.20 -18.02
C GLY A 350 -17.31 18.15 -18.96
N ALA A 351 -17.69 16.99 -18.41
CA ALA A 351 -18.16 15.82 -19.16
C ALA A 351 -17.19 15.35 -20.26
N ALA A 352 -15.88 15.46 -20.02
CA ALA A 352 -14.83 15.14 -21.00
C ALA A 352 -15.01 13.77 -21.68
N TYR A 353 -15.42 12.75 -20.93
CA TYR A 353 -15.63 11.39 -21.47
C TYR A 353 -16.86 11.23 -22.38
N ARG A 354 -17.68 12.28 -22.58
CA ARG A 354 -18.76 12.30 -23.56
C ARG A 354 -18.32 12.88 -24.91
N ASP A 355 -17.14 13.48 -24.98
CA ASP A 355 -16.62 14.03 -26.24
C ASP A 355 -16.18 12.89 -27.17
N PRO A 356 -16.63 12.87 -28.44
CA PRO A 356 -16.33 11.78 -29.39
C PRO A 356 -14.84 11.67 -29.73
N ARG A 357 -14.03 12.70 -29.43
CA ARG A 357 -12.58 12.68 -29.63
C ARG A 357 -11.87 11.83 -28.58
N VAL A 358 -12.53 11.49 -27.46
CA VAL A 358 -11.92 10.78 -26.33
C VAL A 358 -12.13 9.27 -26.47
N ARG A 359 -11.02 8.53 -26.50
CA ARG A 359 -10.98 7.07 -26.41
C ARG A 359 -10.33 6.67 -25.10
N VAL A 360 -11.01 5.83 -24.32
CA VAL A 360 -10.49 5.33 -23.06
C VAL A 360 -10.08 3.87 -23.20
N VAL A 361 -8.93 3.54 -22.62
CA VAL A 361 -8.41 2.18 -22.49
C VAL A 361 -8.19 1.91 -21.02
N THR A 362 -8.84 0.87 -20.49
CA THR A 362 -8.62 0.43 -19.10
C THR A 362 -7.48 -0.57 -19.09
N ALA A 363 -6.29 -0.14 -18.71
CA ALA A 363 -5.07 -0.94 -18.69
C ALA A 363 -3.95 -0.25 -17.90
N ASP A 364 -2.99 -1.03 -17.38
CA ASP A 364 -1.72 -0.51 -16.91
C ASP A 364 -0.96 0.21 -18.05
N ALA A 365 -0.48 1.42 -17.79
CA ALA A 365 0.17 2.26 -18.80
C ALA A 365 1.47 1.66 -19.35
N PHE A 366 2.25 0.97 -18.51
CA PHE A 366 3.50 0.33 -18.91
C PHE A 366 3.22 -0.84 -19.87
N ASP A 367 2.30 -1.72 -19.48
CA ASP A 367 1.93 -2.90 -20.25
C ASP A 367 1.22 -2.51 -21.56
N TRP A 368 0.36 -1.49 -21.51
CA TRP A 368 -0.31 -0.98 -22.70
C TRP A 368 0.68 -0.43 -23.72
N LEU A 369 1.62 0.43 -23.31
CA LEU A 369 2.66 0.98 -24.19
C LEU A 369 3.56 -0.12 -24.79
N ARG A 370 3.76 -1.23 -24.06
CA ARG A 370 4.53 -2.38 -24.53
C ARG A 370 3.74 -3.25 -25.51
N SER A 371 2.42 -3.31 -25.39
CA SER A 371 1.55 -4.11 -26.25
C SER A 371 1.55 -3.64 -27.71
N SER A 372 1.24 -4.54 -28.66
CA SER A 372 1.09 -4.17 -30.09
C SER A 372 0.09 -3.04 -30.29
N ARG A 373 -1.01 -3.05 -29.54
CA ARG A 373 -2.03 -1.99 -29.59
C ARG A 373 -1.47 -0.62 -29.21
N GLY A 374 -0.65 -0.54 -28.17
CA GLY A 374 -0.02 0.72 -27.75
C GLY A 374 1.04 1.20 -28.74
N GLN A 375 1.82 0.28 -29.30
CA GLN A 375 2.84 0.60 -30.30
C GLN A 375 2.22 1.14 -31.60
N GLU A 376 1.11 0.55 -32.06
CA GLU A 376 0.39 0.96 -33.27
C GLU A 376 -0.49 2.20 -33.07
N ALA A 377 -0.82 2.56 -31.82
CA ALA A 377 -1.68 3.69 -31.53
C ALA A 377 -0.98 5.05 -31.71
N GLY A 378 0.35 5.09 -31.77
CA GLY A 378 1.13 6.31 -32.03
C GLY A 378 1.23 6.68 -33.53
N PRO A 379 2.09 7.65 -33.89
CA PRO A 379 2.76 8.58 -32.98
C PRO A 379 1.79 9.65 -32.44
N TYR A 380 2.06 10.12 -31.22
CA TYR A 380 1.31 11.18 -30.54
C TYR A 380 2.09 12.50 -30.55
N ASP A 381 1.38 13.60 -30.76
CA ASP A 381 1.98 14.94 -30.73
C ASP A 381 2.21 15.41 -29.29
N VAL A 382 1.31 15.03 -28.37
CA VAL A 382 1.45 15.34 -26.95
C VAL A 382 1.20 14.08 -26.13
N VAL A 383 2.07 13.80 -25.16
CA VAL A 383 1.83 12.82 -24.11
C VAL A 383 1.75 13.54 -22.77
N VAL A 384 0.69 13.31 -22.00
CA VAL A 384 0.52 13.82 -20.64
C VAL A 384 0.63 12.64 -19.69
N SER A 385 1.64 12.66 -18.84
CA SER A 385 1.88 11.66 -17.79
C SER A 385 1.37 12.20 -16.46
N ASP A 386 0.08 11.98 -16.20
CA ASP A 386 -0.64 12.35 -14.96
C ASP A 386 -0.76 11.13 -14.05
N LEU A 387 0.40 10.65 -13.62
CA LEU A 387 0.56 9.41 -12.85
C LEU A 387 0.67 9.69 -11.35
N PRO A 388 0.49 8.66 -10.48
CA PRO A 388 0.74 8.79 -9.05
C PRO A 388 2.18 9.20 -8.75
N ASP A 389 2.41 9.82 -7.58
CA ASP A 389 3.73 10.35 -7.21
C ASP A 389 4.86 9.32 -7.38
N PRO A 390 6.03 9.74 -7.90
CA PRO A 390 7.21 8.88 -7.94
C PRO A 390 7.66 8.52 -6.51
N GLY A 391 8.07 7.27 -6.32
CA GLY A 391 8.55 6.75 -5.02
C GLY A 391 7.52 5.99 -4.19
N VAL A 392 6.28 5.85 -4.69
CA VAL A 392 5.34 4.85 -4.18
C VAL A 392 5.63 3.55 -4.94
N THR A 393 5.83 2.42 -4.26
CA THR A 393 6.45 1.23 -4.89
C THR A 393 5.75 0.74 -6.17
N PRO A 394 4.40 0.73 -6.30
CA PRO A 394 3.73 0.40 -7.55
C PRO A 394 4.00 1.40 -8.69
N SER A 395 4.14 2.71 -8.38
CA SER A 395 4.36 3.75 -9.38
C SER A 395 5.82 3.84 -9.83
N ALA A 396 6.78 3.36 -9.05
CA ALA A 396 8.21 3.45 -9.37
C ALA A 396 8.56 2.88 -10.76
N LYS A 397 7.87 1.81 -11.19
CA LYS A 397 8.04 1.23 -12.54
C LYS A 397 7.68 2.21 -13.66
N LEU A 398 6.70 3.08 -13.41
CA LEU A 398 6.20 4.11 -14.34
C LEU A 398 7.09 5.35 -14.40
N TYR A 399 8.19 5.36 -13.64
CA TYR A 399 9.21 6.40 -13.70
C TYR A 399 10.58 5.79 -14.06
N SER A 400 10.61 4.66 -14.77
CA SER A 400 11.87 4.02 -15.18
C SER A 400 12.35 4.49 -16.55
N GLN A 401 13.65 4.31 -16.83
CA GLN A 401 14.22 4.53 -18.16
C GLN A 401 13.50 3.70 -19.23
N GLU A 402 13.10 2.47 -18.89
CA GLU A 402 12.36 1.57 -19.77
C GLU A 402 10.98 2.12 -20.11
N PHE A 403 10.27 2.67 -19.12
CA PHE A 403 8.98 3.34 -19.32
C PHE A 403 9.13 4.57 -20.21
N TYR A 404 10.05 5.49 -19.89
CA TYR A 404 10.24 6.68 -20.71
C TYR A 404 10.80 6.37 -22.10
N GLY A 405 11.50 5.25 -22.27
CA GLY A 405 11.89 4.71 -23.58
C GLY A 405 10.69 4.28 -24.42
N LEU A 406 9.69 3.64 -23.80
CA LEU A 406 8.41 3.32 -24.44
C LEU A 406 7.63 4.60 -24.82
N VAL A 407 7.54 5.56 -23.90
CA VAL A 407 6.88 6.85 -24.15
C VAL A 407 7.55 7.59 -25.31
N THR A 408 8.89 7.65 -25.34
CA THR A 408 9.66 8.29 -26.41
C THR A 408 9.38 7.67 -27.78
N ARG A 409 9.19 6.34 -27.85
CA ARG A 409 8.81 5.63 -29.09
C ARG A 409 7.40 5.99 -29.56
N SER A 410 6.49 6.25 -28.64
CA SER A 410 5.12 6.68 -28.96
C SER A 410 5.02 8.16 -29.40
N LEU A 411 6.09 8.94 -29.18
CA LEU A 411 6.11 10.38 -29.44
C LEU A 411 6.47 10.71 -30.90
N ALA A 412 5.70 11.59 -31.52
CA ALA A 412 6.00 12.16 -32.82
C ALA A 412 7.34 12.93 -32.81
N PRO A 413 8.00 13.15 -33.97
CA PRO A 413 9.30 13.85 -34.03
C PRO A 413 9.31 15.23 -33.37
N GLY A 414 8.23 16.00 -33.52
CA GLY A 414 8.04 17.31 -32.87
C GLY A 414 7.17 17.26 -31.61
N GLY A 415 6.92 16.05 -31.09
CA GLY A 415 6.01 15.85 -29.98
C GLY A 415 6.59 16.27 -28.63
N ARG A 416 5.70 16.48 -27.67
CA ARG A 416 6.04 16.94 -26.31
C ARG A 416 5.45 16.03 -25.25
N LEU A 417 6.16 15.88 -24.14
CA LEU A 417 5.79 15.08 -23.00
C LEU A 417 5.67 15.99 -21.77
N ALA A 418 4.50 16.05 -21.14
CA ALA A 418 4.31 16.67 -19.83
C ALA A 418 4.30 15.60 -18.75
N ILE A 419 5.02 15.82 -17.65
CA ILE A 419 5.19 14.83 -16.57
C ILE A 419 4.90 15.46 -15.22
N HIS A 420 4.08 14.79 -14.43
CA HIS A 420 4.01 14.97 -12.99
C HIS A 420 5.23 14.35 -12.30
N GLY A 421 6.05 15.16 -11.65
CA GLY A 421 7.32 14.74 -11.02
C GLY A 421 7.28 14.58 -9.51
N GLY A 422 6.10 14.67 -8.87
CA GLY A 422 5.95 14.61 -7.41
C GLY A 422 6.22 15.94 -6.70
N ASP A 423 6.43 15.90 -5.38
CA ASP A 423 6.66 17.09 -4.56
C ASP A 423 8.11 17.56 -4.65
N LEU A 424 8.33 18.73 -5.26
CA LEU A 424 9.67 19.28 -5.51
C LEU A 424 10.31 19.82 -4.23
N SER A 425 9.52 20.47 -3.38
CA SER A 425 10.01 21.09 -2.15
C SER A 425 10.29 20.07 -1.05
N ALA A 426 9.43 19.07 -0.89
CA ALA A 426 9.55 18.03 0.13
C ALA A 426 10.46 16.87 -0.30
N ARG A 427 10.49 16.53 -1.59
CA ARG A 427 11.29 15.41 -2.14
C ARG A 427 12.09 15.83 -3.38
N PRO A 428 13.01 16.81 -3.26
CA PRO A 428 13.75 17.32 -4.41
C PRO A 428 14.59 16.23 -5.10
N HIS A 429 15.19 15.30 -4.34
CA HIS A 429 15.95 14.19 -4.90
C HIS A 429 15.08 13.34 -5.86
N THR A 430 13.86 12.99 -5.43
CA THR A 430 12.91 12.22 -6.24
C THR A 430 12.59 12.95 -7.56
N PHE A 431 12.28 14.25 -7.52
CA PHE A 431 11.99 15.03 -8.71
C PHE A 431 13.19 15.10 -9.68
N TRP A 432 14.39 15.37 -9.17
CA TRP A 432 15.59 15.44 -10.00
C TRP A 432 16.01 14.07 -10.55
N THR A 433 15.66 12.97 -9.88
CA THR A 433 15.79 11.61 -10.44
C THR A 433 14.83 11.38 -11.61
N VAL A 434 13.59 11.89 -11.54
CA VAL A 434 12.68 11.83 -12.70
C VAL A 434 13.28 12.61 -13.88
N ASP A 435 13.73 13.84 -13.65
CA ASP A 435 14.38 14.68 -14.66
C ASP A 435 15.60 13.99 -15.31
N ALA A 436 16.49 13.40 -14.49
CA ALA A 436 17.65 12.64 -14.98
C ALA A 436 17.25 11.39 -15.78
N THR A 437 16.19 10.69 -15.35
CA THR A 437 15.68 9.50 -16.04
C THR A 437 15.06 9.84 -17.40
N VAL A 438 14.35 10.96 -17.49
CA VAL A 438 13.79 11.44 -18.76
C VAL A 438 14.91 11.89 -19.72
N ARG A 439 15.96 12.52 -19.20
CA ARG A 439 17.15 12.88 -19.98
C ARG A 439 17.93 11.66 -20.48
N SER A 440 17.98 10.58 -19.71
CA SER A 440 18.75 9.38 -20.09
C SER A 440 18.16 8.63 -21.30
N VAL A 441 16.91 8.91 -21.67
CA VAL A 441 16.29 8.41 -22.91
C VAL A 441 16.41 9.38 -24.09
N GLY A 442 17.20 10.45 -23.95
CA GLY A 442 17.52 11.39 -25.03
C GLY A 442 16.52 12.54 -25.18
N LEU A 443 15.68 12.82 -24.18
CA LEU A 443 14.80 13.98 -24.18
C LEU A 443 15.45 15.18 -23.48
N ALA A 444 15.29 16.37 -24.05
CA ALA A 444 15.56 17.63 -23.37
C ALA A 444 14.40 17.96 -22.43
N THR A 445 14.68 18.47 -21.23
CA THR A 445 13.69 18.74 -20.18
C THR A 445 13.76 20.16 -19.65
N GLU A 446 12.58 20.73 -19.39
CA GLU A 446 12.36 22.05 -18.82
C GLU A 446 11.51 21.89 -17.53
N PRO A 447 12.10 22.03 -16.33
CA PRO A 447 11.39 21.89 -15.07
C PRO A 447 10.64 23.18 -14.68
N TYR A 448 9.49 23.00 -14.07
CA TYR A 448 8.70 24.06 -13.45
C TYR A 448 7.90 23.48 -12.28
N ARG A 449 7.28 24.32 -11.47
CA ARG A 449 6.51 23.87 -10.30
C ARG A 449 5.19 24.59 -10.19
N VAL A 450 4.19 23.98 -9.58
CA VAL A 450 2.90 24.61 -9.27
C VAL A 450 2.58 24.37 -7.80
N MET A 451 1.87 25.31 -7.17
CA MET A 451 1.42 25.09 -5.79
C MET A 451 0.41 23.95 -5.76
N ALA A 452 0.61 22.97 -4.87
CA ALA A 452 -0.37 21.93 -4.64
C ALA A 452 -1.59 22.50 -3.89
N PRO A 453 -2.78 21.88 -4.03
CA PRO A 453 -3.93 22.21 -3.20
C PRO A 453 -3.55 22.08 -1.72
N PRO A 454 -4.02 22.99 -0.85
CA PRO A 454 -3.76 22.86 0.57
C PRO A 454 -4.38 21.56 1.10
N ALA A 455 -3.53 20.61 1.47
CA ALA A 455 -3.94 19.48 2.30
C ALA A 455 -4.23 20.00 3.72
N ARG A 456 -4.95 19.21 4.54
CA ARG A 456 -5.20 19.56 5.96
C ARG A 456 -3.91 19.73 6.77
N ASP A 457 -2.77 19.21 6.29
CA ASP A 457 -1.48 19.41 6.91
C ASP A 457 -0.87 20.76 6.51
N THR A 458 -0.39 21.49 7.52
CA THR A 458 -0.03 22.91 7.51
C THR A 458 1.23 23.28 6.70
N ARG A 459 1.77 22.35 5.91
CA ARG A 459 2.95 22.57 5.08
C ARG A 459 2.55 22.96 3.66
N ARG A 460 3.13 24.06 3.15
CA ARG A 460 3.02 24.44 1.74
C ARG A 460 3.69 23.35 0.89
N GLN A 461 2.89 22.52 0.24
CA GLN A 461 3.35 21.55 -0.75
C GLN A 461 3.34 22.19 -2.14
N ASP A 462 4.28 21.78 -2.99
CA ASP A 462 4.27 22.09 -4.41
C ASP A 462 4.38 20.80 -5.22
N TRP A 463 3.95 20.87 -6.48
CA TRP A 463 4.08 19.80 -7.44
C TRP A 463 5.08 20.23 -8.50
N GLY A 464 6.15 19.46 -8.63
CA GLY A 464 7.13 19.58 -9.69
C GLY A 464 6.57 19.00 -10.98
N LEU A 465 6.75 19.73 -12.08
CA LEU A 465 6.33 19.36 -13.42
C LEU A 465 7.53 19.44 -14.37
N LEU A 466 7.58 18.54 -15.36
CA LEU A 466 8.60 18.54 -16.41
C LEU A 466 7.93 18.62 -17.78
N LEU A 467 8.43 19.52 -18.62
CA LEU A 467 8.15 19.48 -20.05
C LEU A 467 9.35 18.85 -20.75
N ALA A 468 9.14 17.82 -21.55
CA ALA A 468 10.17 17.06 -22.23
C ALA A 468 9.92 16.95 -23.73
N SER A 469 10.97 16.92 -24.53
CA SER A 469 10.88 16.78 -26.00
C SER A 469 12.22 16.35 -26.61
N ARG A 470 12.22 15.83 -27.84
CA ARG A 470 13.44 15.33 -28.51
C ARG A 470 14.46 16.43 -28.81
N SER A 471 14.01 17.67 -28.92
CA SER A 471 14.86 18.84 -29.09
C SER A 471 14.39 19.91 -28.10
N PRO A 472 15.29 20.73 -27.53
CA PRO A 472 14.92 21.74 -26.54
C PRO A 472 13.72 22.59 -27.01
N ALA A 473 12.62 22.52 -26.27
CA ALA A 473 11.40 23.27 -26.55
C ALA A 473 11.20 24.32 -25.46
N PRO A 474 11.02 25.61 -25.80
CA PRO A 474 10.85 26.64 -24.79
C PRO A 474 9.56 26.42 -24.01
N LEU A 475 9.65 26.53 -22.68
CA LEU A 475 8.49 26.50 -21.81
C LEU A 475 7.64 27.77 -22.01
N ARG A 476 6.60 27.64 -22.84
CA ARG A 476 5.69 28.74 -23.21
C ARG A 476 4.26 28.25 -23.32
N LEU A 477 3.33 29.19 -23.23
CA LEU A 477 1.92 28.93 -23.55
C LEU A 477 1.67 29.14 -25.05
N PRO A 478 0.70 28.42 -25.66
CA PRO A 478 0.29 28.67 -27.04
C PRO A 478 -0.23 30.10 -27.21
N GLU A 479 -0.08 30.64 -28.42
CA GLU A 479 -0.63 31.96 -28.79
C GLU A 479 -2.15 31.87 -28.93
N ALA A 480 -2.62 30.93 -29.75
CA ALA A 480 -4.00 30.49 -29.79
C ALA A 480 -4.25 29.52 -28.62
N ARG A 481 -4.60 30.06 -27.45
CA ARG A 481 -4.94 29.29 -26.25
C ARG A 481 -6.33 29.65 -25.74
N PRO A 482 -7.02 28.72 -25.07
CA PRO A 482 -8.25 29.06 -24.37
C PRO A 482 -7.97 30.01 -23.19
N ALA A 483 -9.01 30.69 -22.70
CA ALA A 483 -8.90 31.61 -21.57
C ALA A 483 -8.55 30.87 -20.27
N LEU A 484 -7.32 31.01 -19.80
CA LEU A 484 -6.84 30.33 -18.59
C LEU A 484 -7.24 31.11 -17.33
N ARG A 485 -7.60 30.40 -16.26
CA ARG A 485 -8.04 30.99 -14.98
C ARG A 485 -6.87 31.40 -14.12
N THR A 486 -5.78 30.63 -14.16
CA THR A 486 -4.69 30.76 -13.18
C THR A 486 -3.32 30.93 -13.80
N LEU A 487 -3.09 30.34 -14.96
CA LEU A 487 -1.78 30.31 -15.60
C LEU A 487 -1.62 31.45 -16.62
N THR A 488 -0.54 32.24 -16.45
CA THR A 488 -0.16 33.31 -17.39
C THR A 488 1.28 33.11 -17.87
N PRO A 489 1.69 33.68 -19.03
CA PRO A 489 3.08 33.55 -19.49
C PRO A 489 4.11 34.09 -18.49
N HIS A 490 3.77 35.14 -17.74
CA HIS A 490 4.64 35.67 -16.69
C HIS A 490 4.70 34.71 -15.49
N ARG A 491 3.56 34.16 -15.06
CA ARG A 491 3.52 33.18 -13.98
C ARG A 491 4.29 31.92 -14.34
N LEU A 492 4.12 31.36 -15.54
CA LEU A 492 4.85 30.17 -16.02
C LEU A 492 6.37 30.37 -15.94
N ARG A 493 6.87 31.53 -16.40
CA ARG A 493 8.29 31.88 -16.27
C ARG A 493 8.77 31.95 -14.82
N ARG A 494 7.96 32.51 -13.92
CA ARG A 494 8.27 32.54 -12.48
C ARG A 494 8.28 31.13 -11.86
N LEU A 495 7.37 30.26 -12.29
CA LEU A 495 7.29 28.87 -11.83
C LEU A 495 8.52 28.07 -12.27
N ALA A 496 8.96 28.23 -13.52
CA ALA A 496 10.18 27.63 -14.05
C ALA A 496 11.43 28.11 -13.31
N TRP A 497 11.59 29.44 -13.20
CA TRP A 497 12.72 30.02 -12.46
C TRP A 497 12.77 29.56 -11.00
N ALA A 498 11.61 29.38 -10.37
CA ALA A 498 11.53 28.91 -9.01
C ALA A 498 11.92 27.43 -8.85
N ALA A 499 11.63 26.58 -9.84
CA ALA A 499 12.10 25.20 -9.86
C ALA A 499 13.61 25.12 -10.09
N GLU A 500 14.14 25.88 -11.06
CA GLU A 500 15.57 25.88 -11.39
C GLU A 500 16.46 26.40 -10.25
N ARG A 501 15.97 27.32 -9.41
CA ARG A 501 16.70 27.73 -8.19
C ARG A 501 16.95 26.60 -7.19
N GLY A 502 16.11 25.56 -7.21
CA GLY A 502 16.23 24.38 -6.35
C GLY A 502 16.99 23.23 -6.98
N ARG A 503 17.69 23.46 -8.11
CA ARG A 503 18.39 22.41 -8.85
C ARG A 503 19.47 21.75 -8.03
N GLN A 504 19.38 20.43 -7.92
CA GLN A 504 20.41 19.58 -7.33
C GLN A 504 21.32 19.00 -8.41
N PRO A 505 22.53 18.52 -8.06
CA PRO A 505 23.38 17.77 -8.98
C PRO A 505 22.60 16.58 -9.54
N SER A 506 22.64 16.39 -10.87
CA SER A 506 21.83 15.36 -11.55
C SER A 506 22.03 13.99 -10.91
N PRO A 507 21.04 13.46 -10.17
CA PRO A 507 21.13 12.13 -9.62
C PRO A 507 21.15 11.11 -10.77
N PRO A 508 21.66 9.91 -10.52
CA PRO A 508 21.66 8.85 -11.51
C PRO A 508 20.22 8.46 -11.91
N PRO A 509 19.99 8.08 -13.18
CA PRO A 509 18.65 7.72 -13.64
C PRO A 509 18.15 6.44 -12.98
N SER A 510 16.82 6.34 -12.89
CA SER A 510 16.11 5.18 -12.36
C SER A 510 15.84 4.17 -13.47
N THR A 511 16.05 2.88 -13.19
CA THR A 511 15.75 1.76 -14.12
C THR A 511 14.84 0.77 -13.41
N LEU A 512 14.19 -0.13 -14.15
CA LEU A 512 13.36 -1.18 -13.54
C LEU A 512 14.15 -2.04 -12.54
N MET A 513 15.41 -2.32 -12.83
CA MET A 513 16.28 -3.14 -11.96
C MET A 513 16.93 -2.35 -10.82
N HIS A 514 16.99 -1.02 -10.94
CA HIS A 514 17.58 -0.13 -9.95
C HIS A 514 16.69 1.12 -9.76
N PRO A 515 15.56 0.99 -9.05
CA PRO A 515 14.70 2.13 -8.74
C PRO A 515 15.41 3.09 -7.76
N ARG A 516 15.45 4.39 -8.08
CA ARG A 516 16.22 5.40 -7.29
C ARG A 516 15.37 6.51 -6.68
N TYR A 517 14.14 6.21 -6.30
CA TYR A 517 13.17 7.20 -5.84
C TYR A 517 13.09 7.37 -4.31
N GLY A 518 13.86 6.60 -3.53
CA GLY A 518 14.03 6.77 -2.09
C GLY A 518 15.00 7.91 -1.73
N GLU A 519 14.99 8.35 -0.47
CA GLU A 519 16.04 9.23 0.06
C GLU A 519 17.39 8.49 0.05
N PRO A 520 18.50 9.16 -0.32
CA PRO A 520 19.82 8.56 -0.34
C PRO A 520 20.32 8.09 1.03
#